data_AF-A0A4R3KYP6-F1
#
_entry.id   AF-A0A4R3KYP6-F1
#
_cell.length_a   1.000
_cell.length_b   1.000
_cell.length_c   1.000
_cell.angle_alpha   90.00
_cell.angle_beta   90.00
_cell.angle_gamma   90.00
#
_symmetry.space_group_name_H-M   'P 1'
#
loop_
_entity.id
_entity.type
_entity.pdbx_description
1 polymer ?
#
loop_
_entity_poly.entity_id
_entity_poly.type
_entity_poly.pdbx_seq_one_letter_code
_entity_poly.pdbx_strand_id
1 'polypeptide(L)'
;MFQWILKKIKEDNKGFTLIELIVVIAIIAVLALIVVPKVTGQTKEADVAAHNANVRTLESAATMYIAEEGVPSELVTWPTDDSWEKYLQEWPTVPKSVASALGQGKDTYTVEIKEDGTITVTPKKAEIGEDGTIKEIGSKENGTSTPSD
;
A
#
# COMPACT_ATOMS: atom_id res chain seq x y z
N MET A 1 53.54 -9.47 -34.85
CA MET A 1 52.72 -10.13 -33.81
C MET A 1 51.22 -10.22 -34.19
N PHE A 2 50.66 -9.23 -34.89
CA PHE A 2 49.25 -9.23 -35.33
C PHE A 2 48.87 -10.25 -36.43
N GLN A 3 49.83 -10.72 -37.22
CA GLN A 3 49.61 -11.68 -38.32
C GLN A 3 49.20 -13.09 -37.84
N TRP A 4 49.50 -13.45 -36.58
CA TRP A 4 49.16 -14.77 -36.03
C TRP A 4 47.69 -14.88 -35.61
N ILE A 5 47.10 -13.77 -35.13
CA ILE A 5 45.70 -13.71 -34.68
C ILE A 5 44.73 -13.89 -35.86
N LEU A 6 45.01 -13.26 -37.01
CA LEU A 6 44.17 -13.36 -38.20
C LEU A 6 44.19 -14.76 -38.82
N LYS A 7 45.31 -15.48 -38.71
CA LYS A 7 45.44 -16.86 -39.23
C LYS A 7 44.61 -17.86 -38.40
N LYS A 8 44.45 -17.62 -37.10
CA LYS A 8 43.75 -18.53 -36.18
C LYS A 8 42.22 -18.45 -36.26
N ILE A 9 41.68 -17.35 -36.79
CA ILE A 9 40.23 -17.18 -37.02
C ILE A 9 39.74 -18.05 -38.20
N LYS A 10 40.64 -18.44 -39.11
CA LYS A 10 40.28 -19.15 -40.36
C LYS A 10 40.14 -20.68 -40.19
N GLU A 11 40.52 -21.24 -39.04
CA GLU A 11 40.63 -22.70 -38.86
C GLU A 11 39.46 -23.33 -38.07
N ASP A 12 38.54 -22.53 -37.49
CA ASP A 12 37.35 -23.03 -36.78
C ASP A 12 36.05 -22.36 -37.27
N ASN A 13 35.78 -22.45 -38.58
CA ASN A 13 34.55 -21.94 -39.20
C ASN A 13 33.31 -22.83 -38.95
N LYS A 14 33.13 -23.36 -37.74
CA LYS A 14 31.85 -23.94 -37.33
C LYS A 14 30.91 -22.79 -36.97
N GLY A 15 30.38 -22.14 -38.00
CA GLY A 15 29.41 -21.05 -37.87
C GLY A 15 28.07 -21.55 -37.31
N PHE A 16 27.44 -20.72 -36.50
CA PHE A 16 26.09 -20.90 -36.00
C PHE A 16 25.12 -21.09 -37.16
N THR A 17 24.27 -22.10 -37.11
CA THR A 17 23.31 -22.35 -38.19
C THR A 17 22.18 -21.32 -38.12
N LEU A 18 21.63 -20.91 -39.27
CA LEU A 18 20.46 -20.02 -39.30
C LEU A 18 19.25 -20.65 -38.58
N ILE A 19 19.14 -21.98 -38.63
CA ILE A 19 18.08 -22.71 -37.95
C ILE A 19 18.21 -22.63 -36.42
N GLU A 20 19.43 -22.68 -35.87
CA GLU A 20 19.66 -22.49 -34.43
C GLU A 20 19.19 -21.10 -33.99
N LEU A 21 19.45 -20.06 -34.79
CA LEU A 21 19.01 -18.71 -34.45
C LEU A 21 17.48 -18.59 -34.49
N ILE A 22 16.84 -19.19 -35.50
CA ILE A 22 15.38 -19.17 -35.65
C ILE A 22 14.69 -19.88 -34.49
N VAL A 23 15.20 -21.02 -34.04
CA VAL A 23 14.62 -21.76 -32.90
C VAL A 23 14.77 -20.97 -31.60
N VAL A 24 15.90 -20.31 -31.38
CA VAL A 24 16.14 -19.50 -30.17
C VAL A 24 15.18 -18.32 -30.09
N ILE A 25 15.03 -17.56 -31.18
CA ILE A 25 14.09 -16.42 -31.17
C ILE A 25 12.63 -16.88 -31.05
N ALA A 26 12.29 -18.07 -31.57
CA ALA A 26 10.95 -18.65 -31.42
C ALA A 26 10.65 -18.96 -29.94
N ILE A 27 11.61 -19.53 -29.20
CA ILE A 27 11.45 -19.81 -27.76
C ILE A 27 11.36 -18.50 -26.96
N ILE A 28 12.21 -17.52 -27.26
CA ILE A 28 12.17 -16.20 -26.59
C ILE A 28 10.83 -15.50 -26.84
N ALA A 29 10.28 -15.58 -28.06
CA ALA A 29 8.98 -14.99 -28.39
C ALA A 29 7.84 -15.62 -27.58
N VAL A 30 7.85 -16.95 -27.38
CA VAL A 30 6.86 -17.64 -26.54
C VAL A 30 7.02 -17.27 -25.06
N LEU A 31 8.24 -17.23 -24.55
CA LEU A 31 8.51 -16.87 -23.14
C LEU A 31 8.14 -15.42 -22.85
N ALA A 32 8.41 -14.50 -23.77
CA ALA A 32 8.06 -13.08 -23.61
C ALA A 32 6.55 -12.86 -23.45
N LEU A 33 5.71 -13.70 -24.05
CA LEU A 33 4.25 -13.59 -23.92
C LEU A 33 3.72 -13.99 -22.53
N ILE A 34 4.42 -14.88 -21.82
CA ILE A 34 3.98 -15.40 -20.51
C ILE A 34 4.64 -14.70 -19.32
N VAL A 35 5.66 -13.87 -19.56
CA VAL A 35 6.30 -13.08 -18.49
C VAL A 35 5.33 -11.99 -18.03
N VAL A 36 4.49 -12.35 -17.06
CA VAL A 36 3.71 -11.40 -16.27
C VAL A 36 4.34 -11.34 -14.89
N PRO A 37 4.97 -10.21 -14.49
CA PRO A 37 5.44 -10.04 -13.12
C PRO A 37 4.22 -9.88 -12.20
N LYS A 38 3.87 -10.95 -11.47
CA LYS A 38 2.81 -10.94 -10.45
C LYS A 38 3.37 -10.60 -9.08
N VAL A 39 3.60 -9.30 -8.81
CA VAL A 39 4.06 -8.82 -7.48
C VAL A 39 3.15 -7.72 -6.92
N THR A 40 2.16 -7.23 -7.66
CA THR A 40 1.41 -6.01 -7.33
C THR A 40 0.28 -6.15 -6.29
N GLY A 41 -0.10 -7.37 -5.89
CA GLY A 41 -1.26 -7.61 -5.01
C GLY A 41 -0.94 -7.86 -3.53
N GLN A 42 0.11 -8.64 -3.24
CA GLN A 42 0.42 -9.08 -1.86
C GLN A 42 0.77 -7.91 -0.92
N THR A 43 1.27 -6.80 -1.46
CA THR A 43 1.58 -5.61 -0.67
C THR A 43 0.32 -4.88 -0.20
N LYS A 44 -0.78 -4.92 -0.96
CA LYS A 44 -2.03 -4.22 -0.58
C LYS A 44 -2.71 -4.86 0.62
N GLU A 45 -2.80 -6.19 0.65
CA GLU A 45 -3.40 -6.91 1.79
C GLU A 45 -2.59 -6.69 3.08
N ALA A 46 -1.26 -6.75 2.98
CA ALA A 46 -0.38 -6.47 4.11
C ALA A 46 -0.51 -5.02 4.61
N ASP A 47 -0.59 -4.06 3.68
CA ASP A 47 -0.75 -2.65 4.01
C ASP A 47 -2.12 -2.38 4.67
N VAL A 48 -3.20 -3.01 4.20
CA VAL A 48 -4.54 -2.91 4.82
C VAL A 48 -4.54 -3.54 6.21
N ALA A 49 -3.90 -4.70 6.39
CA ALA A 49 -3.77 -5.34 7.69
C ALA A 49 -2.97 -4.47 8.69
N ALA A 50 -1.85 -3.90 8.24
CA ALA A 50 -1.04 -2.98 9.04
C ALA A 50 -1.82 -1.70 9.41
N HIS A 51 -2.54 -1.13 8.44
CA HIS A 51 -3.43 0.02 8.66
C HIS A 51 -4.49 -0.28 9.73
N ASN A 52 -5.20 -1.40 9.60
CA ASN A 52 -6.24 -1.79 10.55
C ASN A 52 -5.69 -2.08 11.95
N ALA A 53 -4.47 -2.62 12.04
CA ALA A 53 -3.77 -2.80 13.31
C ALA A 53 -3.42 -1.44 13.95
N ASN A 54 -2.91 -0.49 13.17
CA ASN A 54 -2.60 0.87 13.64
C ASN A 54 -3.86 1.58 14.15
N VAL A 55 -4.97 1.52 13.41
CA VAL A 55 -6.26 2.10 13.85
C VAL A 55 -6.70 1.50 15.19
N ARG A 56 -6.61 0.17 15.36
CA ARG A 56 -6.97 -0.49 16.62
C ARG A 56 -6.06 -0.07 17.78
N THR A 57 -4.76 0.10 17.51
CA THR A 57 -3.79 0.59 18.52
C THR A 57 -4.14 2.01 18.94
N LEU A 58 -4.47 2.89 17.99
CA LEU A 58 -4.91 4.27 18.27
C LEU A 58 -6.23 4.31 19.07
N GLU A 59 -7.23 3.50 18.69
CA GLU A 59 -8.49 3.35 19.44
C GLU A 59 -8.23 2.89 20.89
N SER A 60 -7.30 1.95 21.06
CA SER A 60 -6.94 1.42 22.39
C SER A 60 -6.22 2.47 23.24
N ALA A 61 -5.31 3.23 22.66
CA ALA A 61 -4.61 4.33 23.34
C ALA A 61 -5.58 5.43 23.77
N ALA A 62 -6.50 5.85 22.90
CA ALA A 62 -7.53 6.83 23.24
C ALA A 62 -8.49 6.31 24.32
N THR A 63 -8.82 5.02 24.30
CA THR A 63 -9.64 4.40 25.36
C THR A 63 -8.90 4.44 26.70
N MET A 64 -7.59 4.20 26.70
CA MET A 64 -6.77 4.25 27.92
C MET A 64 -6.64 5.68 28.45
N TYR A 65 -6.52 6.68 27.57
CA TYR A 65 -6.59 8.10 27.94
C TYR A 65 -7.89 8.43 28.68
N ILE A 66 -9.05 8.03 28.12
CA ILE A 66 -10.34 8.27 28.79
C ILE A 66 -10.43 7.52 30.12
N ALA A 67 -9.85 6.32 30.21
CA ALA A 67 -9.86 5.53 31.45
C ALA A 67 -9.04 6.17 32.58
N GLU A 68 -7.95 6.88 32.26
CA GLU A 68 -7.08 7.52 33.24
C GLU A 68 -7.47 8.98 33.55
N GLU A 69 -7.73 9.78 32.52
CA GLU A 69 -7.98 11.22 32.63
C GLU A 69 -9.49 11.56 32.69
N GLY A 70 -10.35 10.60 32.33
CA GLY A 70 -11.79 10.80 32.17
C GLY A 70 -12.16 11.29 30.77
N VAL A 71 -13.47 11.49 30.54
CA VAL A 71 -13.96 12.08 29.28
C VAL A 71 -13.56 13.56 29.26
N PRO A 72 -12.90 14.04 28.19
CA PRO A 72 -12.44 15.42 28.15
C PRO A 72 -13.60 16.40 28.08
N SER A 73 -13.42 17.60 28.64
CA SER A 73 -14.43 18.66 28.61
C SER A 73 -14.46 19.46 27.31
N GLU A 74 -13.46 19.28 26.46
CA GLU A 74 -13.34 19.88 25.13
C GLU A 74 -12.84 18.80 24.15
N LEU A 75 -13.01 19.03 22.85
CA LEU A 75 -12.49 18.12 21.82
C LEU A 75 -10.95 18.01 21.92
N VAL A 76 -10.45 16.79 22.12
CA VAL A 76 -9.02 16.48 22.02
C VAL A 76 -8.73 15.90 20.65
N THR A 77 -7.71 16.44 19.98
CA THR A 77 -7.30 16.02 18.63
C THR A 77 -5.84 15.63 18.61
N TRP A 78 -5.54 14.34 18.47
CA TRP A 78 -4.18 13.86 18.27
C TRP A 78 -3.83 13.76 16.78
N PRO A 79 -2.58 14.03 16.38
CA PRO A 79 -1.42 14.33 17.23
C PRO A 79 -1.22 15.84 17.48
N THR A 80 -2.23 16.69 17.26
CA THR A 80 -2.12 18.14 17.51
C THR A 80 -1.94 18.46 18.99
N ASP A 81 -2.64 17.71 19.83
CA ASP A 81 -2.41 17.66 21.27
C ASP A 81 -1.42 16.54 21.59
N ASP A 82 -0.43 16.79 22.44
CA ASP A 82 0.69 15.87 22.74
C ASP A 82 0.36 14.82 23.82
N SER A 83 -0.86 14.79 24.36
CA SER A 83 -1.22 13.83 25.41
C SER A 83 -1.16 12.36 24.98
N TRP A 84 -1.07 12.08 23.67
CA TRP A 84 -0.85 10.73 23.14
C TRP A 84 0.51 10.13 23.54
N GLU A 85 1.53 10.95 23.83
CA GLU A 85 2.90 10.49 24.14
C GLU A 85 2.96 9.58 25.38
N LYS A 86 1.99 9.69 26.28
CA LYS A 86 1.87 8.81 27.46
C LYS A 86 1.33 7.42 27.11
N TYR A 87 0.60 7.28 26.01
CA TYR A 87 -0.13 6.07 25.64
C TYR A 87 0.46 5.35 24.42
N LEU A 88 1.27 6.04 23.61
CA LEU A 88 1.92 5.50 22.42
C LEU A 88 3.41 5.85 22.43
N GLN A 89 4.24 4.89 22.01
CA GLN A 89 5.69 5.10 21.90
C GLN A 89 6.06 5.93 20.67
N GLU A 90 5.33 5.76 19.57
CA GLU A 90 5.56 6.45 18.31
C GLU A 90 4.23 6.65 17.60
N TRP A 91 4.06 7.80 16.96
CA TRP A 91 2.89 8.07 16.14
C TRP A 91 2.96 7.27 14.82
N PRO A 92 1.98 6.40 14.52
CA PRO A 92 2.03 5.56 13.33
C PRO A 92 1.85 6.38 12.05
N THR A 93 2.33 5.84 10.93
CA THR A 93 2.11 6.40 9.58
C THR A 93 1.15 5.52 8.79
N VAL A 94 0.37 6.13 7.89
CA VAL A 94 -0.55 5.40 7.02
C VAL A 94 0.25 4.72 5.91
N PRO A 95 0.11 3.40 5.68
CA PRO A 95 0.77 2.73 4.57
C PRO A 95 0.45 3.39 3.22
N LYS A 96 1.46 3.57 2.37
CA LYS A 96 1.34 4.36 1.12
C LYS A 96 0.25 3.87 0.17
N SER A 97 0.05 2.56 0.05
CA SER A 97 -0.99 2.00 -0.83
C SER A 97 -2.40 2.33 -0.32
N VAL A 98 -2.60 2.35 1.00
CA VAL A 98 -3.85 2.75 1.65
C VAL A 98 -4.05 4.25 1.51
N ALA A 99 -3.06 5.07 1.86
CA ALA A 99 -3.12 6.52 1.74
C ALA A 99 -3.46 6.98 0.31
N SER A 100 -2.83 6.36 -0.70
CA SER A 100 -3.10 6.68 -2.11
C SER A 100 -4.49 6.26 -2.56
N ALA A 101 -5.04 5.18 -1.99
CA ALA A 101 -6.33 4.64 -2.37
C ALA A 101 -7.50 5.38 -1.71
N LEU A 102 -7.33 5.84 -0.46
CA LEU A 102 -8.38 6.54 0.29
C LEU A 102 -8.52 8.02 -0.09
N GLY A 103 -7.53 8.61 -0.75
CA GLY A 103 -7.60 9.98 -1.27
C GLY A 103 -7.09 11.05 -0.31
N GLN A 104 -7.33 12.32 -0.64
CA GLN A 104 -6.78 13.48 0.09
C GLN A 104 -7.27 13.54 1.55
N GLY A 105 -6.35 13.84 2.48
CA GLY A 105 -6.64 13.98 3.91
C GLY A 105 -6.68 12.65 4.68
N LYS A 106 -6.19 11.55 4.07
CA LYS A 106 -6.12 10.20 4.65
C LYS A 106 -4.68 9.65 4.67
N ASP A 107 -3.71 10.55 4.50
CA ASP A 107 -2.28 10.29 4.49
C ASP A 107 -1.65 10.30 5.89
N THR A 108 -2.36 10.85 6.88
CA THR A 108 -1.98 10.84 8.29
C THR A 108 -3.13 10.36 9.17
N TYR A 109 -2.80 9.81 10.34
CA TYR A 109 -3.82 9.51 11.34
C TYR A 109 -4.18 10.76 12.13
N THR A 110 -5.47 10.88 12.44
CA THR A 110 -6.02 11.84 13.39
C THR A 110 -6.97 11.11 14.32
N VAL A 111 -6.83 11.32 15.62
CA VAL A 111 -7.74 10.76 16.63
C VAL A 111 -8.46 11.91 17.31
N GLU A 112 -9.79 11.88 17.24
CA GLU A 112 -10.68 12.83 17.89
C GLU A 112 -11.38 12.16 19.07
N ILE A 113 -11.22 12.74 20.26
CA ILE A 113 -11.91 12.30 21.47
C ILE A 113 -12.89 13.41 21.86
N LYS A 114 -14.19 13.11 21.73
CA LYS A 114 -15.27 14.07 21.96
C LYS A 114 -15.70 14.12 23.42
N GLU A 115 -16.42 15.18 23.76
CA GLU A 115 -17.02 15.43 25.07
C GLU A 115 -18.04 14.36 25.51
N ASP A 116 -18.55 13.55 24.57
CA ASP A 116 -19.44 12.42 24.85
C ASP A 116 -18.68 11.09 25.05
N GLY A 117 -17.34 11.12 25.01
CA GLY A 117 -16.48 9.94 25.09
C GLY A 117 -16.34 9.17 23.77
N THR A 118 -16.91 9.67 22.67
CA THR A 118 -16.75 9.05 21.35
C THR A 118 -15.35 9.26 20.82
N ILE A 119 -14.68 8.15 20.51
CA ILE A 119 -13.36 8.12 19.86
C ILE A 119 -13.57 7.94 18.35
N THR A 120 -13.01 8.82 17.54
CA THR A 120 -13.01 8.70 16.08
C THR A 120 -11.57 8.72 15.55
N VAL A 121 -11.19 7.66 14.84
CA VAL A 121 -9.90 7.60 14.13
C VAL A 121 -10.13 7.82 12.64
N THR A 122 -9.39 8.77 12.07
CA THR A 122 -9.32 9.03 10.63
C THR A 122 -7.90 8.73 10.15
N PRO A 123 -7.67 7.93 9.09
CA PRO A 123 -8.65 7.15 8.34
C PRO A 123 -9.28 6.03 9.18
N LYS A 124 -10.51 5.65 8.85
CA LYS A 124 -11.17 4.48 9.43
C LYS A 124 -10.49 3.20 8.93
N LYS A 125 -10.83 2.07 9.56
CA LYS A 125 -10.41 0.74 9.09
C LYS A 125 -10.77 0.57 7.61
N ALA A 126 -9.90 -0.11 6.86
CA ALA A 126 -10.03 -0.30 5.43
C ALA A 126 -10.24 -1.78 5.09
N GLU A 127 -10.86 -2.03 3.94
CA GLU A 127 -11.05 -3.35 3.35
C GLU A 127 -10.75 -3.31 1.85
N ILE A 128 -10.45 -4.48 1.28
CA ILE A 128 -10.26 -4.64 -0.17
C ILE A 128 -11.59 -5.10 -0.75
N GLY A 129 -12.17 -4.28 -1.62
CA GLY A 129 -13.40 -4.60 -2.34
C GLY A 129 -13.20 -5.72 -3.37
N GLU A 130 -14.31 -6.26 -3.88
CA GLU A 130 -14.30 -7.29 -4.93
C GLU A 130 -13.60 -6.83 -6.22
N ASP A 131 -13.55 -5.51 -6.45
CA ASP A 131 -12.83 -4.86 -7.55
C ASP A 131 -11.32 -4.69 -7.31
N GLY A 132 -10.80 -5.13 -6.15
CA GLY A 132 -9.40 -5.00 -5.75
C GLY A 132 -9.00 -3.58 -5.32
N THR A 133 -9.97 -2.70 -5.08
CA THR A 133 -9.76 -1.35 -4.57
C THR A 133 -9.84 -1.32 -3.04
N ILE A 134 -9.08 -0.43 -2.42
CA ILE A 134 -9.10 -0.26 -0.95
C ILE A 134 -10.14 0.82 -0.62
N LYS A 135 -11.08 0.51 0.28
CA LYS A 135 -12.16 1.41 0.73
C LYS A 135 -12.22 1.43 2.25
N GLU A 136 -12.69 2.53 2.85
CA GLU A 136 -12.98 2.58 4.29
C GLU A 136 -14.22 1.74 4.62
N ILE A 137 -14.15 0.93 5.66
CA ILE A 137 -15.28 0.13 6.16
C ILE A 137 -16.39 1.09 6.60
N GLY A 138 -17.58 0.92 6.01
CA GLY A 138 -18.75 1.76 6.27
C GLY A 138 -18.88 2.99 5.35
N SER A 139 -17.99 3.17 4.37
CA SER A 139 -18.20 4.14 3.29
C SER A 139 -19.20 3.53 2.29
N LYS A 140 -20.48 3.87 2.40
CA LYS A 140 -21.46 3.51 1.37
C LYS A 140 -20.99 4.12 0.05
N GLU A 141 -20.97 3.30 -1.01
CA GLU A 141 -20.73 3.76 -2.37
C GLU A 141 -21.60 4.97 -2.67
N ASN A 142 -20.99 6.14 -2.81
CA ASN A 142 -21.71 7.33 -3.26
C ASN A 142 -21.92 7.17 -4.77
N GLY A 143 -22.92 6.35 -5.12
CA GLY A 143 -23.47 6.28 -6.45
C GLY A 143 -24.08 7.63 -6.80
N THR A 144 -23.38 8.37 -7.65
CA THR A 144 -23.81 9.60 -8.28
C THR A 144 -25.23 9.43 -8.82
N SER A 145 -26.19 10.10 -8.22
CA SER A 145 -27.43 10.49 -8.90
C SER A 145 -27.83 11.85 -8.37
N THR A 146 -27.33 12.88 -9.05
CA THR A 146 -27.95 14.20 -9.06
C THR A 146 -29.36 14.03 -9.64
N PRO A 147 -30.45 14.32 -8.90
CA PRO A 147 -31.71 14.62 -9.53
C PRO A 147 -31.67 16.10 -9.85
N SER A 148 -31.37 16.43 -11.11
CA SER A 148 -31.82 17.67 -11.71
C SER A 148 -33.35 17.63 -11.77
N ASP A 149 -33.98 18.48 -10.97
CA ASP A 149 -35.29 19.10 -11.21
C ASP A 149 -35.36 20.45 -10.47
#